data_AF-A0A1M6IPZ0-F1
#
_entry.id   AF-A0A1M6IPZ0-F1
#
_cell.length_a   1.000
_cell.length_b   1.000
_cell.length_c   1.000
_cell.angle_alpha   90.00
_cell.angle_beta   90.00
_cell.angle_gamma   90.00
#
_symmetry.space_group_name_H-M   'P 1'
#
loop_
_entity.id
_entity.type
_entity.pdbx_description
1 polymer ?
#
loop_
_entity_poly.entity_id
_entity_poly.type
_entity_poly.pdbx_seq_one_letter_code
_entity_poly.pdbx_strand_id
1 'polypeptide(L)'
;MTIKKLSTGVLAKDVTTTLAGITLVNVDSDDSANVSVFVFDWTSGSPVQLTTSIPNPVIILPDTFQNITASLSSVSFYEIRFVYTFDNDIIFNCYGLTALPFVIGQANNVLHRELSDVELV
;
A
#
# COMPACT_ATOMS: atom_id res chain seq x y z
N MET A 1 -20.37 -6.64 -9.76
CA MET A 1 -19.29 -6.17 -8.88
C MET A 1 -18.31 -5.37 -9.71
N THR A 2 -18.01 -4.14 -9.30
CA THR A 2 -17.02 -3.30 -9.98
C THR A 2 -15.68 -3.47 -9.29
N ILE A 3 -14.64 -3.79 -10.06
CA ILE A 3 -13.27 -3.86 -9.56
C ILE A 3 -12.71 -2.44 -9.60
N LYS A 4 -12.20 -1.95 -8.47
CA LYS A 4 -11.49 -0.67 -8.39
C LYS A 4 -9.99 -0.88 -8.33
N LYS A 5 -9.27 0.12 -8.85
CA LYS A 5 -7.82 0.20 -8.81
C LYS A 5 -7.42 1.55 -8.25
N LEU A 6 -6.71 1.54 -7.13
CA LEU A 6 -6.14 2.74 -6.52
C LEU A 6 -4.62 2.67 -6.66
N SER A 7 -3.98 3.80 -6.90
CA SER A 7 -2.51 3.86 -6.99
C SER A 7 -2.00 5.16 -6.41
N THR A 8 -0.87 5.13 -5.70
CA THR A 8 -0.14 6.34 -5.29
C THR A 8 0.46 7.11 -6.47
N GLY A 9 0.42 6.53 -7.69
CA GLY A 9 1.33 6.92 -8.75
C GLY A 9 2.79 6.58 -8.42
N VAL A 10 3.70 6.97 -9.31
CA VAL A 10 5.14 6.79 -9.11
C VAL A 10 5.70 7.94 -8.28
N LEU A 11 6.19 7.61 -7.09
CA LEU A 11 6.71 8.57 -6.12
C LEU A 11 8.23 8.42 -5.97
N ALA A 12 8.93 9.54 -5.87
CA ALA A 12 10.33 9.54 -5.48
C ALA A 12 10.46 9.16 -4.00
N LYS A 13 11.36 8.23 -3.69
CA LYS A 13 11.64 7.80 -2.33
C LYS A 13 12.51 8.82 -1.61
N ASP A 14 12.11 9.21 -0.40
CA ASP A 14 12.99 9.96 0.48
C ASP A 14 14.27 9.15 0.79
N VAL A 15 15.41 9.83 0.97
CA VAL A 15 16.70 9.18 1.17
C VAL A 15 16.74 8.30 2.43
N THR A 16 15.96 8.66 3.46
CA THR A 16 15.90 7.93 4.73
C THR A 16 14.89 6.79 4.72
N THR A 17 13.92 6.80 3.81
CA THR A 17 12.90 5.76 3.73
C THR A 17 13.53 4.44 3.24
N THR A 18 13.33 3.36 3.97
CA THR A 18 13.83 2.02 3.63
C THR A 18 12.72 1.00 3.40
N LEU A 19 11.49 1.28 3.83
CA LEU A 19 10.33 0.43 3.57
C LEU A 19 9.13 1.28 3.09
N ALA A 20 8.34 0.70 2.20
CA ALA A 20 6.95 1.12 1.97
C ALA A 20 6.08 0.48 3.04
N GLY A 21 5.31 1.27 3.77
CA GLY A 21 4.30 0.83 4.73
C GLY A 21 2.90 0.99 4.17
N ILE A 22 2.08 -0.02 4.39
CA ILE A 22 0.65 -0.02 4.06
C ILE A 22 -0.12 -0.46 5.30
N THR A 23 -1.17 0.28 5.65
CA THR A 23 -2.19 -0.17 6.60
C THR A 23 -3.53 -0.22 5.90
N LEU A 24 -4.16 -1.39 5.94
CA LEU A 24 -5.53 -1.59 5.49
C LEU A 24 -6.41 -1.73 6.74
N VAL A 25 -7.50 -0.98 6.82
CA VAL A 25 -8.46 -1.09 7.91
C VAL A 25 -9.81 -1.46 7.32
N ASN A 26 -10.40 -2.55 7.81
CA ASN A 26 -11.78 -2.90 7.53
C ASN A 26 -12.67 -2.34 8.65
N VAL A 27 -13.52 -1.38 8.28
CA VAL A 27 -14.51 -0.79 9.21
C VAL A 27 -15.90 -1.42 9.04
N ASP A 28 -16.02 -2.43 8.18
CA ASP A 28 -17.18 -3.31 8.12
C ASP A 28 -17.19 -4.23 9.37
N SER A 29 -18.37 -4.40 9.96
CA SER A 29 -18.57 -5.14 11.21
C SER A 29 -18.90 -6.61 11.03
N ASP A 30 -19.28 -7.04 9.82
CA ASP A 30 -19.75 -8.40 9.56
C ASP A 30 -19.17 -9.04 8.29
N ASP A 31 -18.65 -8.28 7.33
CA ASP A 31 -18.04 -8.80 6.11
C ASP A 31 -16.51 -8.64 6.06
N SER A 32 -15.84 -9.68 5.56
CA SER A 32 -14.40 -9.66 5.33
C SER A 32 -14.07 -9.07 3.96
N ALA A 33 -13.05 -8.22 3.89
CA ALA A 33 -12.61 -7.66 2.62
C ALA A 33 -11.41 -8.41 2.03
N ASN A 34 -11.37 -8.42 0.69
CA ASN A 34 -10.30 -9.03 -0.08
C ASN A 34 -9.62 -7.97 -0.96
N VAL A 35 -8.36 -7.68 -0.67
CA VAL A 35 -7.57 -6.62 -1.33
C VAL A 35 -6.27 -7.20 -1.85
N SER A 36 -6.00 -7.00 -3.14
CA SER A 36 -4.66 -7.26 -3.69
C SER A 36 -3.80 -6.02 -3.57
N VAL A 37 -2.62 -6.16 -2.98
CA VAL A 37 -1.67 -5.08 -2.70
C VAL A 37 -0.39 -5.32 -3.49
N PHE A 38 -0.02 -4.36 -4.32
CA PHE A 38 1.20 -4.42 -5.13
C PHE A 38 2.09 -3.24 -4.78
N VAL A 39 3.40 -3.50 -4.68
CA VAL A 39 4.42 -2.46 -4.59
C VAL A 39 5.35 -2.65 -5.78
N PHE A 40 5.58 -1.60 -6.55
CA PHE A 40 6.44 -1.63 -7.72
C PHE A 40 7.65 -0.72 -7.54
N ASP A 41 8.82 -1.20 -7.94
CA ASP A 41 10.00 -0.41 -8.21
C ASP A 41 9.95 0.10 -9.65
N TRP A 42 10.01 1.42 -9.80
CA TRP A 42 10.01 2.14 -11.08
C TRP A 42 11.36 2.78 -11.41
N THR A 43 12.41 2.49 -10.64
CA THR A 43 13.73 3.11 -10.77
C THR A 43 14.34 2.91 -12.16
N SER A 44 14.02 1.79 -12.82
CA SER A 44 14.47 1.49 -14.18
C SER A 44 13.64 2.18 -15.28
N GLY A 45 12.55 2.87 -14.93
CA GLY A 45 11.52 3.35 -15.85
C GLY A 45 10.46 2.31 -16.22
N SER A 46 10.62 1.04 -15.80
CA SER A 46 9.63 -0.03 -15.94
C SER A 46 9.24 -0.60 -14.57
N PRO A 47 8.00 -1.09 -14.39
CA PRO A 47 7.55 -1.61 -13.10
C PRO A 47 8.16 -2.99 -12.82
N VAL A 48 8.85 -3.11 -11.70
CA VAL A 48 9.32 -4.38 -11.14
C VAL A 48 8.59 -4.63 -9.82
N GLN A 49 7.78 -5.69 -9.75
CA GLN A 49 7.03 -5.97 -8.53
C GLN A 49 7.96 -6.39 -7.38
N LEU A 50 7.78 -5.75 -6.23
CA LEU A 50 8.48 -6.05 -4.99
C LEU A 50 7.68 -7.04 -4.15
N THR A 51 8.39 -7.85 -3.36
CA THR A 51 7.78 -8.77 -2.40
C THR A 51 7.26 -8.01 -1.18
N THR A 52 6.01 -8.29 -0.81
CA THR A 52 5.35 -7.78 0.41
C THR A 52 5.57 -8.71 1.59
N SER A 53 5.46 -8.18 2.81
CA SER A 53 5.64 -8.92 4.07
C SER A 53 4.57 -9.98 4.33
N ILE A 54 3.42 -9.88 3.65
CA ILE A 54 2.35 -10.87 3.69
C ILE A 54 1.98 -11.34 2.27
N PRO A 55 1.45 -12.57 2.13
CA PRO A 55 0.97 -13.07 0.85
C PRO A 55 -0.17 -12.22 0.28
N ASN A 56 -0.28 -12.24 -1.05
CA ASN A 56 -1.40 -11.65 -1.77
C ASN A 56 -2.33 -12.74 -2.33
N PRO A 57 -3.66 -12.52 -2.36
CA PRO A 57 -4.34 -11.32 -1.86
C PRO A 57 -4.47 -11.31 -0.33
N VAL A 58 -4.73 -10.13 0.22
CA VAL A 58 -4.87 -9.90 1.66
C VAL A 58 -6.34 -9.97 2.05
N ILE A 59 -6.64 -10.82 3.02
CA ILE A 59 -7.97 -10.92 3.64
C ILE A 59 -7.95 -10.13 4.95
N ILE A 60 -8.89 -9.21 5.10
CA ILE A 60 -9.04 -8.36 6.29
C ILE A 60 -10.37 -8.72 6.94
N LEU A 61 -10.33 -9.21 8.18
CA LEU A 61 -11.54 -9.60 8.91
C LEU A 61 -12.34 -8.36 9.34
N PRO A 62 -13.63 -8.51 9.68
CA PRO A 62 -14.43 -7.41 10.19
C PRO A 62 -13.81 -6.71 11.40
N ASP A 63 -13.91 -5.38 11.46
CA ASP A 63 -13.37 -4.53 12.53
C ASP A 63 -11.87 -4.77 12.84
N THR A 64 -11.07 -5.15 11.84
CA THR A 64 -9.62 -5.36 12.00
C THR A 64 -8.79 -4.52 11.04
N PHE A 65 -7.49 -4.45 11.32
CA PHE A 65 -6.52 -3.86 10.40
C PHE A 65 -5.40 -4.86 10.09
N GLN A 66 -4.75 -4.65 8.95
CA GLN A 66 -3.55 -5.37 8.54
C GLN A 66 -2.44 -4.39 8.18
N ASN A 67 -1.22 -4.71 8.64
CA ASN A 67 -0.01 -3.96 8.32
C ASN A 67 0.87 -4.76 7.36
N ILE A 68 1.33 -4.08 6.32
CA ILE A 68 2.10 -4.66 5.23
C ILE A 68 3.30 -3.77 4.98
N THR A 69 4.44 -4.39 4.69
CA THR A 69 5.65 -3.67 4.29
C THR A 69 6.27 -4.27 3.04
N ALA A 70 6.95 -3.45 2.24
CA ALA A 70 7.84 -3.90 1.19
C ALA A 70 9.20 -3.19 1.30
N SER A 71 10.29 -3.90 1.01
CA SER A 71 11.64 -3.34 1.09
C SER A 71 11.92 -2.38 -0.05
N LEU A 72 12.50 -1.21 0.27
CA LEU A 72 12.89 -0.17 -0.68
C LEU A 72 14.40 0.12 -0.68
N SER A 73 15.23 -0.79 -0.14
CA SER A 73 16.67 -0.55 0.10
C SER A 73 17.47 -0.11 -1.13
N SER A 74 17.06 -0.49 -2.33
CA SER A 74 17.72 -0.12 -3.61
C SER A 74 16.80 0.61 -4.58
N VAL A 75 15.65 1.09 -4.09
CA VAL A 75 14.58 1.66 -4.91
C VAL A 75 14.63 3.19 -4.82
N SER A 76 14.63 3.90 -5.94
CA SER A 76 14.57 5.37 -5.96
C SER A 76 13.17 5.90 -6.26
N PHE A 77 12.39 5.16 -7.06
CA PHE A 77 11.01 5.50 -7.39
C PHE A 77 10.12 4.29 -7.16
N TYR A 78 8.98 4.47 -6.48
CA TYR A 78 8.08 3.37 -6.15
C TYR A 78 6.61 3.76 -6.30
N GLU A 79 5.77 2.75 -6.48
CA GLU A 79 4.31 2.87 -6.53
C GLU A 79 3.69 1.83 -5.61
N ILE A 80 2.65 2.21 -4.86
CA ILE A 80 1.76 1.28 -4.17
C ILE A 80 0.43 1.26 -4.92
N ARG A 81 -0.04 0.07 -5.28
CA ARG A 81 -1.27 -0.15 -6.05
C ARG A 81 -2.16 -1.16 -5.35
N PHE A 82 -3.46 -0.85 -5.30
CA PHE A 82 -4.49 -1.70 -4.75
C PHE A 82 -5.45 -2.14 -5.85
N VAL A 83 -5.92 -3.39 -5.77
CA VAL A 83 -7.02 -3.90 -6.58
C VAL A 83 -8.00 -4.61 -5.66
N TYR A 84 -9.26 -4.18 -5.67
CA TYR A 84 -10.28 -4.70 -4.77
C TYR A 84 -11.67 -4.59 -5.39
N THR A 85 -12.59 -5.43 -4.94
CA THR A 85 -14.02 -5.26 -5.23
C THR A 85 -14.56 -4.11 -4.40
N PHE A 86 -15.35 -3.23 -5.02
CA PHE A 86 -15.83 -2.02 -4.34
C PHE A 86 -16.75 -2.34 -3.15
N ASP A 87 -16.15 -2.38 -1.96
CA ASP A 87 -16.76 -2.10 -0.67
C ASP A 87 -16.26 -0.74 -0.19
N ASN A 88 -17.15 0.10 0.32
CA ASN A 88 -16.80 1.46 0.77
C ASN A 88 -16.12 1.48 2.14
N ASP A 89 -15.92 0.31 2.74
CA ASP A 89 -15.61 0.17 4.16
C ASP A 89 -14.14 -0.20 4.41
N ILE A 90 -13.28 0.02 3.40
CA ILE A 90 -11.83 -0.17 3.51
C ILE A 90 -11.08 1.16 3.45
N ILE A 91 -10.30 1.42 4.50
CA ILE A 91 -9.38 2.55 4.58
C ILE A 91 -8.00 2.08 4.16
N PHE A 92 -7.41 2.78 3.18
CA PHE A 92 -6.08 2.53 2.66
C PHE A 92 -5.12 3.63 3.13
N ASN A 93 -4.11 3.25 3.91
CA ASN A 93 -3.03 4.16 4.30
C ASN A 93 -1.72 3.69 3.68
N CYS A 94 -0.98 4.63 3.08
CA CYS A 94 0.34 4.41 2.52
C CYS A 94 1.34 5.36 3.19
N TYR A 95 2.55 4.92 3.48
CA TYR A 95 3.56 5.77 4.10
C TYR A 95 4.99 5.23 3.91
N GLY A 96 5.97 6.13 3.98
CA GLY A 96 7.40 5.77 4.04
C GLY A 96 7.84 5.49 5.47
N LEU A 97 8.70 4.48 5.65
CA LEU A 97 9.25 4.07 6.93
C LEU A 97 10.79 4.08 6.92
N THR A 98 11.38 4.53 8.03
CA THR A 98 12.82 4.57 8.24
C THR A 98 13.24 3.43 9.17
N ALA A 99 13.37 2.23 8.60
CA ALA A 99 13.76 0.96 9.23
C ALA A 99 12.94 0.52 10.47
N LEU A 100 13.09 -0.74 10.86
CA LEU A 100 12.49 -1.32 12.07
C LEU A 100 13.52 -1.29 13.23
N PRO A 101 13.09 -1.16 14.50
CA PRO A 101 11.71 -1.14 15.00
C PRO A 101 10.99 0.19 14.76
N PHE A 102 9.66 0.12 14.62
CA PHE A 102 8.82 1.31 14.49
C PHE A 102 8.97 2.20 15.72
N VAL A 103 9.51 3.40 15.55
CA VAL A 103 9.29 4.46 16.53
C VAL A 103 7.94 5.09 16.21
N ILE A 104 6.96 4.92 17.10
CA ILE A 104 5.64 5.55 16.98
C ILE A 104 5.84 7.07 16.80
N GLY A 105 5.38 7.63 15.68
CA GLY A 105 5.47 9.06 15.37
C GLY A 105 6.51 9.48 14.31
N GLN A 106 7.31 8.56 13.77
CA GLN A 106 8.30 8.84 12.70
C GLN A 106 7.95 8.14 11.36
N ALA A 107 6.68 8.15 10.96
CA ALA A 107 6.35 7.89 9.56
C ALA A 107 6.80 9.11 8.75
N ASN A 108 7.98 9.03 8.13
CA ASN A 108 8.67 10.18 7.55
C ASN A 108 7.87 10.88 6.44
N ASN A 109 6.94 10.17 5.80
CA ASN A 109 5.93 10.76 4.92
C ASN A 109 4.66 9.91 5.05
N VAL A 110 3.63 10.43 5.73
CA VAL A 110 2.29 9.84 5.65
C VAL A 110 1.69 10.26 4.30
N LEU A 111 1.67 9.36 3.33
CA LEU A 111 1.03 9.58 2.03
C LEU A 111 -0.48 9.34 2.16
N HIS A 112 -1.14 10.06 3.06
CA HIS A 112 -2.54 9.83 3.41
C HIS A 112 -3.53 10.32 2.33
N ARG A 113 -3.11 10.88 1.19
CA ARG A 113 -4.10 11.48 0.26
C ARG A 113 -3.72 11.60 -1.22
N GLU A 114 -2.90 10.71 -1.75
CA GLU A 114 -2.53 10.75 -3.18
C GLU A 114 -2.87 9.45 -3.93
N LEU A 115 -3.88 8.70 -3.47
CA LEU A 115 -4.39 7.59 -4.27
C LEU A 115 -5.24 8.12 -5.42
N SER A 116 -4.75 7.92 -6.64
CA SER A 116 -5.47 8.17 -7.87
C SER A 116 -6.27 6.94 -8.26
N ASP A 117 -7.55 7.13 -8.59
CA ASP A 117 -8.35 6.10 -9.26
C ASP A 117 -7.77 5.84 -10.65
N VAL A 118 -7.49 4.58 -10.96
CA VAL A 118 -7.03 4.15 -12.29
C VAL A 118 -8.18 3.45 -13.00
N GLU A 119 -8.96 4.21 -13.75
CA GLU A 119 -9.88 3.61 -14.73
C GLU A 119 -9.05 3.14 -15.93
N LEU A 120 -9.07 1.83 -16.20
CA LEU A 120 -8.59 1.31 -17.48
C LEU A 120 -9.80 1.22 -18.40
N VAL A 121 -9.78 2.04 -19.45
CA VAL A 121 -10.73 1.97 -20.57
C VAL A 121 -10.46 0.72 -21.41
#